data_AF-A0A8H3GTS8-F1
#
_entry.id   AF-A0A8H3GTS8-F1
#
_cell.length_a   1.000
_cell.length_b   1.000
_cell.length_c   1.000
_cell.angle_alpha   90.00
_cell.angle_beta   90.00
_cell.angle_gamma   90.00
#
_symmetry.space_group_name_H-M   'P 1'
#
loop_
_entity.id
_entity.type
_entity.pdbx_description
1 polymer ?
#
loop_
_entity_poly.entity_id
_entity_poly.type
_entity_poly.pdbx_seq_one_letter_code
_entity_poly.pdbx_strand_id
1 'polypeptide(L)'
;MAHHSDHEKPHRTIHQFGPGNVHFHGKSFDDHDSEHSHHHSLKSLVRPPIVRQWIHLGKIHREHTERVPSRLELFFDLVFVAIAHQLSEAVSENASAAGLAKFVLIFYPTWSLWSEFRNFVNASGTDDVLQRLAVLWLMALLVGYTANASAIQLGSTVSTEATTSVHVTLGNVLAGVSNEPSTAEAVATHHARDPALVTATAFFLVAKFSRVALLIWYAIALPLFRSTFILQIAYQMFNFFIYLPLLFVRTPAAIITLASLGMATDYLLR
;
A
#
# COMPACT_ATOMS: atom_id res chain seq x y z
N MET A 1 -21.10 -46.93 15.84
CA MET A 1 -20.70 -46.78 14.43
C MET A 1 -21.79 -45.96 13.75
N ALA A 2 -21.61 -44.64 13.70
CA ALA A 2 -22.46 -43.70 12.97
C ALA A 2 -21.68 -42.38 12.85
N HIS A 3 -20.81 -42.29 11.84
CA HIS A 3 -20.28 -41.01 11.37
C HIS A 3 -21.42 -40.34 10.61
N HIS A 4 -22.15 -39.44 11.28
CA HIS A 4 -23.18 -38.66 10.64
C HIS A 4 -22.51 -37.47 9.94
N SER A 5 -22.73 -37.41 8.64
CA SER A 5 -22.30 -36.42 7.67
C SER A 5 -22.68 -34.99 8.06
N ASP A 6 -21.70 -34.20 8.50
CA ASP A 6 -21.87 -32.78 8.86
C ASP A 6 -21.51 -31.83 7.67
N HIS A 7 -21.42 -32.36 6.46
CA HIS A 7 -20.85 -31.65 5.29
C HIS A 7 -21.85 -30.86 4.44
N GLU A 8 -23.11 -30.75 4.84
CA GLU A 8 -24.17 -30.16 4.01
C GLU A 8 -24.75 -28.87 4.62
N LYS A 9 -23.90 -28.03 5.20
CA LYS A 9 -24.31 -26.65 5.50
C LYS A 9 -24.14 -25.82 4.22
N PRO A 10 -25.23 -25.36 3.57
CA PRO A 10 -25.11 -24.46 2.43
C PRO A 10 -24.32 -23.23 2.87
N HIS A 11 -23.23 -22.95 2.16
CA HIS A 11 -22.36 -21.81 2.43
C HIS A 11 -23.20 -20.53 2.58
N ARG A 12 -22.88 -19.67 3.55
CA ARG A 12 -23.62 -18.42 3.87
C ARG A 12 -23.90 -17.53 2.63
N THR A 13 -23.06 -17.63 1.61
CA THR A 13 -23.18 -16.96 0.30
C THR A 13 -24.31 -17.52 -0.58
N ILE A 14 -24.65 -18.81 -0.50
CA ILE A 14 -25.80 -19.39 -1.21
C ILE A 14 -27.11 -18.79 -0.65
N HIS A 15 -27.16 -18.53 0.66
CA HIS A 15 -28.31 -17.89 1.30
C HIS A 15 -28.45 -16.40 0.94
N GLN A 16 -27.35 -15.71 0.61
CA GLN A 16 -27.36 -14.28 0.29
C GLN A 16 -27.58 -13.99 -1.21
N PHE A 17 -27.08 -14.86 -2.11
CA PHE A 17 -27.13 -14.66 -3.56
C PHE A 17 -28.11 -15.60 -4.29
N GLY A 18 -28.70 -16.58 -3.59
CA GLY A 18 -29.64 -17.56 -4.12
C GLY A 18 -28.96 -18.76 -4.81
N PRO A 19 -29.55 -19.96 -4.72
CA PRO A 19 -29.05 -21.14 -5.43
C PRO A 19 -29.08 -20.90 -6.95
N GLY A 20 -27.92 -21.06 -7.61
CA GLY A 20 -27.76 -20.86 -9.07
C GLY A 20 -26.86 -19.68 -9.50
N ASN A 21 -26.57 -18.74 -8.59
CA ASN A 21 -25.71 -17.58 -8.85
C ASN A 21 -24.27 -17.75 -8.33
N VAL A 22 -23.97 -18.87 -7.67
CA VAL A 22 -22.64 -19.24 -7.18
C VAL A 22 -22.18 -20.50 -7.90
N HIS A 23 -21.04 -20.42 -8.59
CA HIS A 23 -20.39 -21.54 -9.26
C HIS A 23 -19.13 -21.90 -8.46
N PHE A 24 -19.02 -23.16 -8.06
CA PHE A 24 -17.81 -23.63 -7.38
C PHE A 24 -16.85 -24.30 -8.35
N HIS A 25 -15.56 -24.00 -8.26
CA HIS A 25 -14.51 -24.58 -9.11
C HIS A 25 -13.38 -25.15 -8.24
N GLY A 26 -12.59 -26.09 -8.79
CA GLY A 26 -11.52 -26.81 -8.07
C GLY A 26 -11.89 -28.25 -7.70
N LYS A 27 -10.93 -29.00 -7.14
CA LYS A 27 -11.15 -30.37 -6.65
C LYS A 27 -12.07 -30.35 -5.42
N SER A 28 -12.94 -31.34 -5.26
CA SER A 28 -13.78 -31.46 -4.05
C SER A 28 -12.93 -31.93 -2.86
N PHE A 29 -13.46 -31.78 -1.65
CA PHE A 29 -12.78 -32.14 -0.41
C PHE A 29 -12.35 -33.62 -0.38
N ASP A 30 -13.11 -34.51 -1.04
CA ASP A 30 -12.86 -35.96 -1.07
C ASP A 30 -11.62 -36.36 -1.88
N ASP A 31 -11.12 -35.49 -2.77
CA ASP A 31 -9.92 -35.77 -3.57
C ASP A 31 -8.60 -35.46 -2.82
N HIS A 32 -8.67 -34.69 -1.72
CA HIS A 32 -7.47 -34.21 -1.00
C HIS A 32 -6.82 -35.27 -0.10
N ASP A 33 -7.55 -36.29 0.34
CA ASP A 33 -7.04 -37.35 1.23
C ASP A 33 -6.04 -38.30 0.53
N SER A 34 -5.92 -38.23 -0.79
CA SER A 34 -5.05 -39.13 -1.58
C SER A 34 -3.66 -38.56 -1.91
N GLU A 35 -3.39 -37.27 -1.66
CA GLU A 35 -2.16 -36.58 -2.08
C GLU A 35 -1.14 -36.30 -0.95
N HIS A 36 -1.25 -36.97 0.20
CA HIS A 36 -0.23 -36.92 1.26
C HIS A 36 0.99 -37.81 0.94
N SER A 37 1.66 -37.58 -0.20
CA SER A 37 3.03 -38.05 -0.41
C SER A 37 3.97 -36.84 -0.42
N HIS A 38 4.74 -36.68 0.65
CA HIS A 38 5.71 -35.61 0.83
C HIS A 38 6.92 -35.80 -0.12
N HIS A 39 6.73 -35.60 -1.42
CA HIS A 39 7.82 -35.32 -2.32
C HIS A 39 8.11 -33.82 -2.27
N HIS A 40 9.14 -33.43 -1.53
CA HIS A 40 9.75 -32.10 -1.58
C HIS A 40 10.43 -31.88 -2.94
N SER A 41 9.64 -31.80 -3.99
CA SER A 41 10.09 -31.37 -5.31
C SER A 41 10.25 -29.85 -5.29
N LEU A 42 11.30 -29.32 -5.93
CA LEU A 42 11.51 -27.87 -6.10
C LEU A 42 10.30 -27.18 -6.74
N LYS A 43 9.47 -27.93 -7.48
CA LYS A 43 8.18 -27.45 -8.03
C LYS A 43 7.14 -27.11 -6.97
N SER A 44 7.28 -27.60 -5.73
CA SER A 44 6.39 -27.25 -4.62
C SER A 44 6.71 -25.88 -3.99
N LEU A 45 7.91 -25.33 -4.25
CA LEU A 45 8.34 -24.03 -3.72
C LEU A 45 7.66 -22.85 -4.42
N VAL A 46 7.35 -23.01 -5.71
CA VAL A 46 6.67 -22.00 -6.54
C VAL A 46 5.43 -22.62 -7.13
N ARG A 47 4.26 -22.25 -6.58
CA ARG A 47 2.98 -22.71 -7.11
C ARG A 47 2.57 -21.84 -8.30
N PRO A 48 1.83 -22.37 -9.27
CA PRO A 48 1.33 -21.55 -10.36
C PRO A 48 0.38 -20.46 -9.82
N PRO A 49 0.41 -19.24 -10.38
CA PRO A 49 -0.57 -18.21 -10.07
C PRO A 49 -2.00 -18.70 -10.27
N ILE A 50 -2.89 -18.42 -9.32
CA ILE A 50 -4.31 -18.78 -9.40
C ILE A 50 -5.19 -17.60 -9.01
N VAL A 51 -6.39 -17.53 -9.58
CA VAL A 51 -7.45 -16.62 -9.12
C VAL A 51 -8.55 -17.49 -8.52
N ARG A 52 -8.78 -17.35 -7.22
CA ARG A 52 -9.72 -18.21 -6.47
C ARG A 52 -11.15 -17.73 -6.60
N GLN A 53 -11.35 -16.43 -6.72
CA GLN A 53 -12.69 -15.83 -6.76
C GLN A 53 -12.76 -14.76 -7.85
N TRP A 54 -13.81 -14.83 -8.68
CA TRP A 54 -14.12 -13.80 -9.66
C TRP A 54 -15.61 -13.73 -9.94
N ILE A 55 -16.05 -12.64 -10.56
CA ILE A 55 -17.44 -12.46 -11.01
C ILE A 55 -17.45 -12.53 -12.52
N HIS A 56 -18.35 -13.33 -13.09
CA HIS A 56 -18.53 -13.44 -14.53
C HIS A 56 -20.02 -13.46 -14.86
N LEU A 57 -20.48 -12.52 -15.69
CA LEU A 57 -21.87 -12.43 -16.15
C LEU A 57 -22.92 -12.49 -15.01
N GLY A 58 -22.66 -11.78 -13.90
CA GLY A 58 -23.55 -11.75 -12.73
C GLY A 58 -23.48 -12.99 -11.83
N LYS A 59 -22.63 -13.97 -12.16
CA LYS A 59 -22.39 -15.16 -11.35
C LYS A 59 -21.06 -15.06 -10.61
N ILE A 60 -21.03 -15.52 -9.37
CA ILE A 60 -19.83 -15.54 -8.53
C ILE A 60 -19.17 -16.91 -8.66
N HIS A 61 -17.94 -16.94 -9.15
CA HIS A 61 -17.12 -18.14 -9.17
C HIS A 61 -16.21 -18.15 -7.93
N ARG A 62 -16.25 -19.23 -7.13
CA ARG A 62 -15.41 -19.41 -5.93
C ARG A 62 -14.90 -20.83 -5.80
N GLU A 63 -13.84 -21.02 -5.04
CA GLU A 63 -13.36 -22.35 -4.69
C GLU A 63 -14.28 -23.00 -3.64
N HIS A 64 -14.38 -24.33 -3.64
CA HIS A 64 -15.16 -25.08 -2.64
C HIS A 64 -14.60 -24.91 -1.22
N THR A 65 -13.27 -24.84 -1.09
CA THR A 65 -12.58 -24.77 0.19
C THR A 65 -12.36 -23.33 0.61
N GLU A 66 -12.72 -22.99 1.85
CA GLU A 66 -12.40 -21.68 2.41
C GLU A 66 -10.89 -21.57 2.68
N ARG A 67 -10.28 -20.50 2.17
CA ARG A 67 -8.86 -20.26 2.36
C ARG A 67 -8.59 -19.78 3.78
N VAL A 68 -7.79 -20.53 4.52
CA VAL A 68 -7.25 -20.08 5.80
C VAL A 68 -6.11 -19.08 5.56
N PRO A 69 -6.14 -17.86 6.15
CA PRO A 69 -5.03 -16.92 6.07
C PRO A 69 -3.73 -17.52 6.60
N SER A 70 -2.62 -17.28 5.91
CA SER A 70 -1.31 -17.73 6.38
C SER A 70 -0.86 -16.94 7.61
N ARG A 71 0.07 -17.51 8.40
CA ARG A 71 0.64 -16.82 9.56
C ARG A 71 1.37 -15.52 9.18
N LEU A 72 1.98 -15.48 8.00
CA LEU A 72 2.64 -14.26 7.50
C LEU A 72 1.65 -13.17 7.12
N GLU A 73 0.47 -13.52 6.60
CA GLU A 73 -0.59 -12.53 6.36
C GLU A 73 -1.10 -11.91 7.65
N LEU A 74 -1.29 -12.73 8.70
CA LEU A 74 -1.69 -12.22 10.00
C LEU A 74 -0.59 -11.33 10.61
N PHE A 75 0.68 -11.71 10.45
CA PHE A 75 1.79 -10.88 10.87
C PHE A 75 1.87 -9.56 10.07
N PHE A 76 1.61 -9.59 8.77
CA PHE A 76 1.51 -8.40 7.93
C PHE A 76 0.44 -7.43 8.42
N ASP A 77 -0.74 -7.93 8.82
CA ASP A 77 -1.79 -7.11 9.40
C ASP A 77 -1.35 -6.47 10.74
N LEU A 78 -0.60 -7.18 11.57
CA LEU A 78 -0.03 -6.62 12.81
C LEU A 78 1.03 -5.54 12.53
N VAL A 79 1.89 -5.73 11.53
CA VAL A 79 2.86 -4.72 11.09
C VAL A 79 2.13 -3.46 10.62
N PHE A 80 1.03 -3.61 9.87
CA PHE A 80 0.22 -2.47 9.44
C PHE A 80 -0.38 -1.70 10.63
N VAL A 81 -0.90 -2.37 11.65
CA VAL A 81 -1.41 -1.71 12.87
C VAL A 81 -0.29 -0.98 13.61
N ALA A 82 0.90 -1.56 13.70
CA ALA A 82 2.06 -0.91 14.30
C ALA A 82 2.47 0.37 13.54
N ILE A 83 2.42 0.34 12.20
CA ILE A 83 2.65 1.52 11.36
C ILE A 83 1.59 2.60 11.62
N ALA A 84 0.32 2.22 11.68
CA ALA A 84 -0.78 3.15 11.94
C ALA A 84 -0.57 3.88 13.29
N HIS A 85 -0.18 3.13 14.32
CA HIS A 85 0.17 3.68 15.62
C HIS A 85 1.36 4.64 15.54
N GLN A 86 2.46 4.24 14.90
CA GLN A 86 3.66 5.07 14.76
C GLN A 86 3.39 6.40 14.03
N LEU A 87 2.60 6.38 12.95
CA LEU A 87 2.24 7.58 12.21
C LEU A 87 1.28 8.48 12.99
N SER A 88 0.38 7.90 13.77
CA SER A 88 -0.53 8.65 14.65
C SER A 88 0.24 9.36 15.75
N GLU A 89 1.19 8.67 16.39
CA GLU A 89 2.00 9.23 17.47
C GLU A 89 2.90 10.36 16.98
N ALA A 90 3.47 10.24 15.77
CA ALA A 90 4.27 11.31 15.16
C ALA A 90 3.49 12.62 14.90
N VAL A 91 2.16 12.60 15.00
CA VAL A 91 1.29 13.75 14.77
C VAL A 91 0.53 14.16 16.04
N SER A 92 0.45 13.31 17.06
CA SER A 92 -0.34 13.52 18.27
C SER A 92 0.10 14.74 19.08
N GLU A 93 1.37 15.13 18.98
CA GLU A 93 1.94 16.30 19.64
C GLU A 93 1.29 17.64 19.20
N ASN A 94 0.67 17.68 18.01
CA ASN A 94 0.05 18.89 17.47
C ASN A 94 -1.40 18.62 17.01
N ALA A 95 -2.33 18.58 17.97
CA ALA A 95 -3.78 18.42 17.75
C ALA A 95 -4.41 19.64 17.05
N SER A 96 -4.07 19.85 15.79
CA SER A 96 -4.56 20.93 14.92
C SER A 96 -5.13 20.35 13.61
N ALA A 97 -5.95 21.14 12.90
CA ALA A 97 -6.46 20.74 11.58
C ALA A 97 -5.31 20.48 10.57
N ALA A 98 -4.21 21.24 10.68
CA ALA A 98 -3.01 21.03 9.87
C ALA A 98 -2.31 19.71 10.22
N GLY A 99 -2.24 19.36 11.51
CA GLY A 99 -1.75 18.07 11.99
C GLY A 99 -2.58 16.92 11.41
N LEU A 100 -3.91 16.99 11.50
CA LEU A 100 -4.80 15.99 10.91
C LEU A 100 -4.60 15.85 9.39
N ALA A 101 -4.49 16.97 8.66
CA ALA A 101 -4.24 16.93 7.22
C ALA A 101 -2.90 16.25 6.90
N LYS A 102 -1.84 16.57 7.64
CA LYS A 102 -0.54 15.91 7.53
C LYS A 102 -0.66 14.41 7.79
N PHE A 103 -1.37 14.00 8.84
CA PHE A 103 -1.59 12.59 9.16
C PHE A 103 -2.26 11.85 8.00
N VAL A 104 -3.35 12.39 7.45
CA VAL A 104 -4.05 11.77 6.31
C VAL A 104 -3.12 11.61 5.11
N LEU A 105 -2.33 12.64 4.79
CA LEU A 105 -1.39 12.61 3.66
C LEU A 105 -0.28 11.56 3.81
N ILE A 106 0.25 11.34 5.02
CA ILE A 106 1.32 10.35 5.25
C ILE A 106 0.77 8.94 5.51
N PHE A 107 -0.43 8.82 6.08
CA PHE A 107 -1.08 7.55 6.38
C PHE A 107 -1.65 6.89 5.13
N TYR A 108 -2.26 7.67 4.24
CA TYR A 108 -2.95 7.15 3.07
C TYR A 108 -2.07 6.26 2.17
N PRO A 109 -0.81 6.62 1.82
CA PRO A 109 0.06 5.75 1.02
C PRO A 109 0.29 4.38 1.67
N THR A 110 0.42 4.33 3.00
CA THR A 110 0.55 3.07 3.75
C THR A 110 -0.72 2.24 3.64
N TRP A 111 -1.88 2.86 3.88
CA TRP A 111 -3.18 2.19 3.78
C TRP A 111 -3.43 1.67 2.36
N SER A 112 -3.06 2.46 1.34
CA SER A 112 -3.19 2.09 -0.07
C SER A 112 -2.41 0.81 -0.38
N LEU A 113 -1.14 0.75 0.04
CA LEU A 113 -0.29 -0.44 -0.13
C LEU A 113 -0.83 -1.67 0.61
N TRP A 114 -1.26 -1.51 1.86
CA TRP A 114 -1.81 -2.60 2.66
C TRP A 114 -3.08 -3.18 2.02
N SER A 115 -4.03 -2.31 1.66
CA SER A 115 -5.32 -2.72 1.11
C SER A 115 -5.19 -3.38 -0.27
N GLU A 116 -4.33 -2.88 -1.15
CA GLU A 116 -4.03 -3.51 -2.44
C GLU A 116 -3.47 -4.92 -2.27
N PHE A 117 -2.50 -5.07 -1.38
CA PHE A 117 -1.86 -6.36 -1.14
C PHE A 117 -2.82 -7.34 -0.47
N ARG A 118 -3.58 -6.89 0.53
CA ARG A 118 -4.61 -7.70 1.19
C ARG A 118 -5.66 -8.18 0.19
N ASN A 119 -6.16 -7.29 -0.67
CA ASN A 119 -7.12 -7.64 -1.72
C ASN A 119 -6.54 -8.66 -2.70
N PHE A 120 -5.27 -8.47 -3.09
CA PHE A 120 -4.58 -9.40 -3.97
C PHE A 120 -4.46 -10.80 -3.37
N VAL A 121 -3.95 -10.90 -2.14
CA VAL A 121 -3.78 -12.20 -1.47
C VAL A 121 -5.12 -12.88 -1.19
N ASN A 122 -6.17 -12.10 -0.90
CA ASN A 122 -7.53 -12.65 -0.77
C ASN A 122 -8.05 -13.24 -2.09
N ALA A 123 -7.78 -12.59 -3.22
CA ALA A 123 -8.22 -13.07 -4.53
C ALA A 123 -7.36 -14.22 -5.09
N SER A 124 -6.06 -14.26 -4.73
CA SER A 124 -5.07 -15.06 -5.47
C SER A 124 -3.97 -15.73 -4.64
N GLY A 125 -4.08 -15.73 -3.30
CA GLY A 125 -3.04 -16.25 -2.42
C GLY A 125 -2.82 -17.77 -2.53
N THR A 126 -1.58 -18.20 -2.73
CA THR A 126 -1.11 -19.59 -2.84
C THR A 126 -0.33 -20.08 -1.62
N ASP A 127 0.12 -19.16 -0.76
CA ASP A 127 0.99 -19.37 0.42
C ASP A 127 2.32 -20.10 0.12
N ASP A 128 2.83 -19.93 -1.11
CA ASP A 128 4.12 -20.46 -1.55
C ASP A 128 5.30 -19.55 -1.19
N VAL A 129 6.53 -19.97 -1.51
CA VAL A 129 7.75 -19.23 -1.12
C VAL A 129 7.80 -17.86 -1.77
N LEU A 130 7.37 -17.71 -3.04
CA LEU A 130 7.38 -16.41 -3.71
C LEU A 130 6.40 -15.44 -3.06
N GLN A 131 5.19 -15.90 -2.72
CA GLN A 131 4.25 -15.07 -2.00
C GLN A 131 4.83 -14.65 -0.65
N ARG A 132 5.42 -15.57 0.12
CA ARG A 132 6.03 -15.27 1.43
C ARG A 132 7.14 -14.23 1.30
N LEU A 133 8.01 -14.37 0.30
CA LEU A 133 9.06 -13.39 0.00
C LEU A 133 8.46 -12.04 -0.43
N ALA A 134 7.38 -12.03 -1.21
CA ALA A 134 6.69 -10.80 -1.60
C ALA A 134 6.04 -10.08 -0.40
N VAL A 135 5.45 -10.82 0.55
CA VAL A 135 4.92 -10.26 1.81
C VAL A 135 6.07 -9.63 2.62
N LEU A 136 7.18 -10.36 2.81
CA LEU A 136 8.35 -9.88 3.55
C LEU A 136 8.95 -8.62 2.89
N TRP A 137 9.08 -8.63 1.57
CA TRP A 137 9.55 -7.49 0.78
C TRP A 137 8.65 -6.27 0.96
N LEU A 138 7.33 -6.44 0.85
CA LEU A 138 6.39 -5.35 1.06
C LEU A 138 6.44 -4.81 2.49
N MET A 139 6.57 -5.67 3.50
CA MET A 139 6.75 -5.24 4.90
C MET A 139 8.01 -4.39 5.07
N ALA A 140 9.13 -4.79 4.47
CA ALA A 140 10.37 -4.03 4.52
C ALA A 140 10.19 -2.64 3.88
N LEU A 141 9.52 -2.56 2.73
CA LEU A 141 9.22 -1.29 2.06
C LEU A 141 8.26 -0.41 2.88
N LEU A 142 7.24 -1.00 3.51
CA LEU A 142 6.31 -0.28 4.38
C LEU A 142 7.01 0.28 5.61
N VAL A 143 7.84 -0.52 6.30
CA VAL A 143 8.63 -0.05 7.44
C VAL A 143 9.61 1.05 7.02
N GLY A 144 10.28 0.88 5.88
CA GLY A 144 11.16 1.90 5.30
C GLY A 144 10.42 3.19 4.96
N TYR A 145 9.22 3.09 4.38
CA TYR A 145 8.34 4.24 4.16
C TYR A 145 8.01 4.93 5.49
N THR A 146 7.49 4.20 6.47
CA THR A 146 7.03 4.74 7.76
C THR A 146 8.13 5.43 8.54
N ALA A 147 9.34 4.84 8.58
CA ALA A 147 10.49 5.41 9.27
C ALA A 147 10.88 6.79 8.72
N ASN A 148 10.67 7.02 7.42
CA ASN A 148 10.92 8.31 6.79
C ASN A 148 9.68 9.22 6.84
N ALA A 149 8.48 8.66 6.72
CA ALA A 149 7.24 9.42 6.71
C ALA A 149 6.97 10.13 8.04
N SER A 150 7.35 9.52 9.17
CA SER A 150 7.24 10.15 10.50
C SER A 150 8.11 11.39 10.65
N ALA A 151 9.22 11.49 9.92
CA ALA A 151 10.16 12.60 9.97
C ALA A 151 9.80 13.77 9.03
N ILE A 152 8.78 13.62 8.18
CA ILE A 152 8.42 14.63 7.17
C ILE A 152 7.96 15.92 7.87
N GLN A 153 8.53 17.05 7.48
CA GLN A 153 8.13 18.39 7.95
C GLN A 153 7.39 19.13 6.83
N LEU A 154 6.06 19.00 6.78
CA LEU A 154 5.23 19.86 5.93
C LEU A 154 5.26 21.27 6.54
N GLY A 155 5.86 22.21 5.82
CA GLY A 155 6.05 23.59 6.28
C GLY A 155 4.79 24.16 6.94
N SER A 156 4.95 24.67 8.15
CA SER A 156 3.90 25.27 8.98
C SER A 156 3.36 26.54 8.32
N THR A 157 2.42 26.43 7.40
CA THR A 157 1.73 27.59 6.81
C THR A 157 0.42 27.85 7.52
N VAL A 158 0.46 28.48 8.70
CA VAL A 158 -0.52 29.52 9.08
C VAL A 158 0.19 30.52 10.01
N SER A 159 0.17 31.81 9.64
CA SER A 159 0.46 33.00 10.48
C SER A 159 1.86 33.65 10.45
N THR A 160 2.48 33.96 9.31
CA THR A 160 3.46 35.09 9.28
C THR A 160 3.73 35.69 7.90
N GLU A 161 2.70 36.13 7.17
CA GLU A 161 2.93 36.98 5.97
C GLU A 161 2.91 38.49 6.27
N ALA A 162 2.59 38.91 7.50
CA ALA A 162 2.50 40.34 7.85
C ALA A 162 3.62 40.88 8.75
N THR A 163 4.40 40.02 9.44
CA THR A 163 5.38 40.47 10.46
C THR A 163 6.85 40.25 10.06
N THR A 164 7.09 39.45 9.01
CA THR A 164 8.44 38.96 8.63
C THR A 164 9.26 40.01 7.87
N SER A 165 8.63 41.04 7.30
CA SER A 165 9.35 42.10 6.57
C SER A 165 10.14 43.04 7.49
N VAL A 166 9.70 43.24 8.74
CA VAL A 166 10.34 44.18 9.68
C VAL A 166 11.52 43.53 10.41
N HIS A 167 11.40 42.27 10.83
CA HIS A 167 12.47 41.55 11.53
C HIS A 167 13.63 41.13 10.60
N VAL A 168 13.34 40.78 9.34
CA VAL A 168 14.38 40.43 8.36
C VAL A 168 15.18 41.67 7.95
N THR A 169 14.53 42.83 7.86
CA THR A 169 15.22 44.09 7.56
C THR A 169 16.09 44.54 8.72
N LEU A 170 15.61 44.47 9.98
CA LEU A 170 16.44 44.78 11.16
C LEU A 170 17.59 43.79 11.34
N GLY A 171 17.35 42.50 11.12
CA GLY A 171 18.36 41.44 11.24
C GLY A 171 19.50 41.61 10.25
N ASN A 172 19.22 41.99 8.99
CA ASN A 172 20.25 42.21 7.98
C ASN A 172 21.09 43.47 8.24
N VAL A 173 20.51 44.51 8.84
CA VAL A 173 21.25 45.73 9.23
C VAL A 173 22.14 45.46 10.45
N LEU A 174 21.70 44.63 11.39
CA LEU A 174 22.49 44.24 12.57
C LEU A 174 23.57 43.20 12.23
N ALA A 175 23.29 42.26 11.34
CA ALA A 175 24.26 41.25 10.87
C ALA A 175 25.36 41.84 9.96
N GLY A 176 25.16 43.03 9.38
CA GLY A 176 26.22 43.76 8.70
C GLY A 176 27.27 44.37 9.64
N VAL A 177 26.98 44.43 10.95
CA VAL A 177 27.87 45.02 11.98
C VAL A 177 28.64 43.96 12.76
N SER A 178 28.14 42.73 12.85
CA SER A 178 28.83 41.58 13.42
C SER A 178 29.37 40.67 12.30
N ASN A 179 30.65 40.34 12.29
CA ASN A 179 31.26 39.33 11.41
C ASN A 179 30.74 37.91 11.72
N GLU A 180 29.44 37.69 11.56
CA GLU A 180 28.77 36.39 11.61
C GLU A 180 28.62 35.85 10.17
N PRO A 181 28.67 34.52 9.97
CA PRO A 181 28.56 33.91 8.64
C PRO A 181 27.24 34.32 7.98
N SER A 182 27.34 34.72 6.71
CA SER A 182 26.26 35.37 5.98
C SER A 182 24.95 34.56 6.00
N THR A 183 23.83 35.26 6.11
CA THR A 183 22.46 34.75 6.00
C THR A 183 22.20 33.92 4.74
N ALA A 184 23.09 33.93 3.74
CA ALA A 184 23.04 33.06 2.57
C ALA A 184 23.18 31.55 2.91
N GLU A 185 23.98 31.17 3.91
CA GLU A 185 24.07 29.77 4.35
C GLU A 185 22.84 29.36 5.19
N ALA A 186 22.29 30.27 6.00
CA ALA A 186 21.07 30.04 6.77
C ALA A 186 19.80 29.99 5.89
N VAL A 187 19.77 30.74 4.78
CA VAL A 187 18.71 30.68 3.77
C VAL A 187 18.85 29.43 2.90
N ALA A 188 20.09 28.96 2.63
CA ALA A 188 20.32 27.70 1.93
C ALA A 188 19.76 26.48 2.71
N THR A 189 19.80 26.52 4.05
CA THR A 189 19.17 25.48 4.89
C THR A 189 17.63 25.51 4.87
N HIS A 190 16.99 26.66 4.62
CA HIS A 190 15.53 26.78 4.53
C HIS A 190 14.94 26.28 3.19
N HIS A 191 15.77 26.12 2.14
CA HIS A 191 15.40 25.53 0.85
C HIS A 191 15.98 24.12 0.65
N ALA A 192 16.60 23.54 1.67
CA ALA A 192 17.03 22.17 1.66
C ALA A 192 15.80 21.25 1.59
N ARG A 193 15.67 20.57 0.45
CA ARG A 193 14.64 19.56 0.18
C ARG A 193 14.59 18.56 1.34
N ASP A 194 13.40 18.33 1.92
CA ASP A 194 13.22 17.36 3.01
C ASP A 194 13.64 15.95 2.52
N PRO A 195 14.78 15.42 2.96
CA PRO A 195 15.28 14.12 2.51
C PRO A 195 14.36 12.98 2.94
N ALA A 196 13.57 13.16 4.00
CA ALA A 196 12.63 12.18 4.49
C ALA A 196 11.46 11.99 3.51
N LEU A 197 10.93 13.08 2.95
CA LEU A 197 9.88 13.03 1.92
C LEU A 197 10.34 12.26 0.69
N VAL A 198 11.57 12.51 0.24
CA VAL A 198 12.16 11.83 -0.93
C VAL A 198 12.23 10.33 -0.71
N THR A 199 12.79 9.96 0.45
CA THR A 199 13.07 8.57 0.77
C THR A 199 11.76 7.82 1.00
N ALA A 200 10.81 8.41 1.70
CA ALA A 200 9.46 7.87 1.84
C ALA A 200 8.79 7.67 0.46
N THR A 201 8.80 8.70 -0.39
CA THR A 201 8.24 8.62 -1.74
C THR A 201 8.93 7.52 -2.57
N ALA A 202 10.25 7.38 -2.45
CA ALA A 202 11.00 6.33 -3.14
C ALA A 202 10.57 4.93 -2.67
N PHE A 203 10.46 4.68 -1.36
CA PHE A 203 9.95 3.41 -0.83
C PHE A 203 8.54 3.09 -1.34
N PHE A 204 7.66 4.09 -1.33
CA PHE A 204 6.29 3.94 -1.86
C PHE A 204 6.28 3.59 -3.35
N LEU A 205 7.05 4.29 -4.17
CA LEU A 205 7.13 4.04 -5.61
C LEU A 205 7.75 2.66 -5.91
N VAL A 206 8.77 2.24 -5.15
CA VAL A 206 9.34 0.88 -5.26
C VAL A 206 8.29 -0.17 -4.92
N ALA A 207 7.43 0.06 -3.91
CA ALA A 207 6.34 -0.85 -3.58
C ALA A 207 5.29 -0.92 -4.71
N LYS A 208 4.85 0.22 -5.25
CA LYS A 208 3.94 0.28 -6.40
C LYS A 208 4.53 -0.39 -7.65
N PHE A 209 5.83 -0.20 -7.91
CA PHE A 209 6.51 -0.86 -9.02
C PHE A 209 6.62 -2.37 -8.84
N SER A 210 6.97 -2.82 -7.62
CA SER A 210 7.00 -4.25 -7.27
C SER A 210 5.64 -4.92 -7.49
N ARG A 211 4.55 -4.19 -7.19
CA ARG A 211 3.18 -4.63 -7.47
C ARG A 211 2.92 -4.80 -8.96
N VAL A 212 3.35 -3.86 -9.80
CA VAL A 212 3.23 -3.97 -11.26
C VAL A 212 3.99 -5.18 -11.80
N ALA A 213 5.21 -5.42 -11.34
CA ALA A 213 5.99 -6.59 -11.75
C ALA A 213 5.24 -7.90 -11.46
N LEU A 214 4.61 -7.99 -10.28
CA LEU A 214 3.81 -9.14 -9.90
C LEU A 214 2.51 -9.26 -10.73
N LEU A 215 1.85 -8.15 -11.06
CA LEU A 215 0.69 -8.17 -11.95
C LEU A 215 1.05 -8.60 -13.38
N ILE A 216 2.20 -8.18 -13.90
CA ILE A 216 2.72 -8.60 -15.22
C ILE A 216 2.95 -10.11 -15.22
N TRP A 217 3.58 -10.64 -14.18
CA TRP A 217 3.77 -12.08 -14.00
C TRP A 217 2.43 -12.83 -14.05
N TYR A 218 1.42 -12.34 -13.32
CA TYR A 218 0.08 -12.93 -13.33
C TYR A 218 -0.62 -12.82 -14.68
N ALA A 219 -0.48 -11.71 -15.40
CA ALA A 219 -1.03 -11.56 -16.74
C ALA A 219 -0.41 -12.57 -17.73
N ILE A 220 0.90 -12.82 -17.64
CA ILE A 220 1.57 -13.81 -18.49
C ILE A 220 1.07 -15.22 -18.16
N ALA A 221 1.04 -15.58 -16.88
CA ALA A 221 0.68 -16.90 -16.38
C ALA A 221 -0.81 -17.25 -16.57
N LEU A 222 -1.71 -16.27 -16.53
CA LEU A 222 -3.16 -16.48 -16.59
C LEU A 222 -3.78 -15.80 -17.81
N PRO A 223 -3.74 -16.45 -19.01
CA PRO A 223 -4.22 -15.85 -20.25
C PRO A 223 -5.70 -15.46 -20.24
N LEU A 224 -6.53 -16.22 -19.52
CA LEU A 224 -7.97 -15.97 -19.40
C LEU A 224 -8.28 -14.64 -18.68
N PHE A 225 -7.42 -14.20 -17.77
CA PHE A 225 -7.62 -12.99 -16.96
C PHE A 225 -6.70 -11.82 -17.39
N ARG A 226 -6.01 -11.95 -18.53
CA ARG A 226 -5.05 -10.96 -19.03
C ARG A 226 -5.60 -9.56 -19.08
N SER A 227 -6.79 -9.36 -19.64
CA SER A 227 -7.40 -8.04 -19.78
C SER A 227 -7.62 -7.35 -18.44
N THR A 228 -8.03 -8.11 -17.41
CA THR A 228 -8.21 -7.59 -16.05
C THR A 228 -6.88 -7.15 -15.44
N PHE A 229 -5.83 -7.97 -15.56
CA PHE A 229 -4.51 -7.61 -15.04
C PHE A 229 -3.88 -6.44 -15.80
N ILE A 230 -4.06 -6.36 -17.12
CA ILE A 230 -3.59 -5.21 -17.93
C ILE A 230 -4.27 -3.93 -17.48
N LEU A 231 -5.59 -3.96 -17.22
CA LEU A 231 -6.31 -2.80 -16.71
C LEU A 231 -5.79 -2.37 -15.32
N GLN A 232 -5.55 -3.33 -14.42
CA GLN A 232 -4.95 -3.05 -13.11
C GLN A 232 -3.54 -2.47 -13.24
N ILE A 233 -2.72 -2.97 -14.16
CA ILE A 233 -1.39 -2.43 -14.44
C ILE A 233 -1.49 -1.00 -14.97
N ALA A 234 -2.38 -0.73 -15.93
CA ALA A 234 -2.57 0.60 -16.50
C ALA A 234 -2.99 1.61 -15.44
N TYR A 235 -3.95 1.24 -14.59
CA TYR A 235 -4.37 2.05 -13.45
C TYR A 235 -3.21 2.29 -12.46
N GLN A 236 -2.47 1.24 -12.12
CA GLN A 236 -1.35 1.34 -11.20
C GLN A 236 -0.24 2.26 -11.74
N MET A 237 0.02 2.20 -13.04
CA MET A 237 1.02 3.05 -13.70
C MET A 237 0.55 4.49 -13.83
N PHE A 238 -0.73 4.72 -14.14
CA PHE A 238 -1.31 6.06 -14.10
C PHE A 238 -1.09 6.70 -12.73
N ASN A 239 -1.44 5.99 -11.64
CA ASN A 239 -1.22 6.50 -10.29
C ASN A 239 0.27 6.68 -9.95
N PHE A 240 1.14 5.74 -10.36
CA PHE A 240 2.58 5.86 -10.18
C PHE A 240 3.14 7.15 -10.79
N PHE A 241 2.72 7.51 -12.00
CA PHE A 241 3.16 8.74 -12.67
C PHE A 241 2.64 10.01 -12.01
N ILE A 242 1.53 9.96 -11.26
CA ILE A 242 1.06 11.10 -10.45
C ILE A 242 1.95 11.31 -9.23
N TYR A 243 2.42 10.23 -8.59
CA TYR A 243 3.32 10.31 -7.44
C TYR A 243 4.78 10.55 -7.82
N LEU A 244 5.21 10.21 -9.05
CA LEU A 244 6.61 10.35 -9.49
C LEU A 244 7.17 11.79 -9.33
N PRO A 245 6.45 12.88 -9.66
CA PRO A 245 6.94 14.25 -9.48
C PRO A 245 7.24 14.64 -8.03
N LEU A 246 6.69 13.95 -7.02
CA LEU A 246 7.03 14.18 -5.61
C LEU A 246 8.52 13.92 -5.33
N LEU A 247 9.21 13.16 -6.19
CA LEU A 247 10.66 13.00 -6.16
C LEU A 247 11.44 14.22 -6.67
N PHE A 248 10.80 15.31 -7.08
CA PHE A 248 11.51 16.47 -7.65
C PHE A 248 10.97 17.79 -7.13
N VAL A 249 9.68 17.83 -6.79
CA VAL A 249 9.01 19.03 -6.28
C VAL A 249 9.56 19.42 -4.90
N ARG A 250 9.74 20.74 -4.71
CA ARG A 250 10.28 21.33 -3.47
C ARG A 250 9.27 22.21 -2.73
N THR A 251 8.22 22.67 -3.41
CA THR A 251 7.26 23.61 -2.82
C THR A 251 6.20 22.87 -2.00
N PRO A 252 5.91 23.27 -0.75
CA PRO A 252 4.93 22.60 0.12
C PRO A 252 3.54 22.50 -0.52
N ALA A 253 3.09 23.57 -1.17
CA ALA A 253 1.81 23.60 -1.86
C ALA A 253 1.73 22.53 -2.94
N ALA A 254 2.75 22.40 -3.79
CA ALA A 254 2.74 21.39 -4.85
C ALA A 254 2.87 19.95 -4.29
N ILE A 255 3.60 19.76 -3.19
CA ILE A 255 3.65 18.46 -2.48
C ILE A 255 2.24 18.07 -2.02
N ILE A 256 1.53 18.97 -1.33
CA ILE A 256 0.18 18.72 -0.82
C ILE A 256 -0.79 18.48 -1.99
N THR A 257 -0.73 19.28 -3.05
CA THR A 257 -1.61 19.13 -4.21
C THR A 257 -1.37 17.80 -4.92
N LEU A 258 -0.12 17.43 -5.20
CA LEU A 258 0.21 16.15 -5.85
C LEU A 258 -0.16 14.95 -4.98
N ALA A 259 0.15 14.98 -3.67
CA ALA A 259 -0.19 13.90 -2.75
C ALA A 259 -1.72 13.73 -2.63
N SER A 260 -2.47 14.83 -2.57
CA SER A 260 -3.94 14.80 -2.52
C SER A 260 -4.54 14.32 -3.84
N LEU A 261 -3.99 14.74 -4.99
CA LEU A 261 -4.43 14.29 -6.30
C LEU A 261 -4.17 12.79 -6.49
N GLY A 262 -2.97 12.31 -6.11
CA GLY A 262 -2.64 10.90 -6.10
C GLY A 262 -3.58 10.09 -5.19
N MET A 263 -3.91 10.62 -4.01
CA MET A 263 -4.84 9.98 -3.08
C MET A 263 -6.26 9.90 -3.65
N ALA A 264 -6.76 10.99 -4.22
CA ALA A 264 -8.09 11.04 -4.79
C ALA A 264 -8.22 10.09 -5.98
N THR A 265 -7.23 10.09 -6.88
CA THR A 265 -7.20 9.17 -8.03
C THR A 265 -7.07 7.72 -7.59
N ASP A 266 -6.24 7.42 -6.57
CA ASP A 266 -6.11 6.06 -6.06
C ASP A 266 -7.40 5.55 -5.41
N TYR A 267 -8.15 6.42 -4.73
CA TYR A 267 -9.41 6.02 -4.11
C TYR A 267 -10.53 5.81 -5.13
N LEU A 268 -10.63 6.68 -6.14
CA LEU A 268 -11.74 6.67 -7.11
C LEU A 268 -11.66 5.55 -8.14
N LEU A 269 -10.47 5.06 -8.44
CA LEU A 269 -10.22 4.09 -9.53
C LEU A 269 -10.01 2.65 -9.02
N ARG A 270 -10.24 2.41 -7.73
CA ARG A 270 -10.14 1.10 -7.08
C ARG A 270 -11.32 0.17 -7.34
#